data_AF-A0A353H8P6-F1
#
_entry.id   AF-A0A353H8P6-F1
#
_cell.length_a   1.000
_cell.length_b   1.000
_cell.length_c   1.000
_cell.angle_alpha   90.00
_cell.angle_beta   90.00
_cell.angle_gamma   90.00
#
_symmetry.space_group_name_H-M   'P 1'
#
loop_
_entity.id
_entity.type
_entity.pdbx_description
1 polymer ?
#
loop_
_entity_poly.entity_id
_entity_poly.type
_entity_poly.pdbx_seq_one_letter_code
_entity_poly.pdbx_strand_id
1 'polypeptide(L)'
;MRHKQKKTKDFSDLFLGNYSTASSFAESYRTLRTNIYFSFMEKEFRSLLVTSTGEKEGKSTTTANLAYTMAQAGKTVLMIDADLRKPMLSKVIPSHNEPGLTGLLSDTFSTDIRAGSLADFSVNDLFWLLSFQKKTGVLQLIEENEKVNIFFLHGELVDVNWLTRPKINKLASLLVREKVITKEQAEYALARRHNTGQKLGFVLINMGLVKEDDLAGFITLHMIEGLRTCLQFKSGKFSFNKLVESFFERPSYNPADLSQLYRQTIIGEEELPFLQREISASILPTDTKNLSLLPSGHRPPNPAELLESNRMSFLVSYLNRRYDILIIDTPPVLATSDALVLAPQTDGTVLIIKSGFLNREMVKKAVDQIRIAQANLIGVVLNQVDIKRGGYYKYYRKYYSEYYGKSK
;
A
#
# COMPACT_ATOMS: atom_id res chain seq x y z
N MET A 1 42.17 -16.81 -35.24
CA MET A 1 40.78 -16.96 -34.74
C MET A 1 40.45 -15.77 -33.85
N ARG A 2 39.69 -14.78 -34.36
CA ARG A 2 39.28 -13.61 -33.57
C ARG A 2 37.98 -13.95 -32.81
N HIS A 3 38.07 -14.05 -31.49
CA HIS A 3 36.91 -14.11 -30.60
C HIS A 3 36.05 -12.84 -30.80
N LYS A 4 34.87 -12.98 -31.40
CA LYS A 4 33.82 -11.96 -31.33
C LYS A 4 33.31 -11.91 -29.89
N GLN A 5 33.75 -10.93 -29.12
CA GLN A 5 33.07 -10.53 -27.90
C GLN A 5 31.63 -10.14 -28.27
N LYS A 6 30.64 -10.91 -27.78
CA LYS A 6 29.23 -10.52 -27.81
C LYS A 6 29.11 -9.26 -26.95
N LYS A 7 28.90 -8.09 -27.58
CA LYS A 7 28.40 -6.89 -26.88
C LYS A 7 27.13 -7.30 -26.13
N THR A 8 27.17 -7.25 -24.80
CA THR A 8 25.98 -7.28 -23.96
C THR A 8 25.09 -6.12 -24.40
N LYS A 9 23.91 -6.42 -24.97
CA LYS A 9 22.90 -5.41 -25.29
C LYS A 9 22.59 -4.64 -24.01
N ASP A 10 22.61 -3.33 -24.08
CA ASP A 10 22.27 -2.50 -22.93
C ASP A 10 20.76 -2.65 -22.67
N PHE A 11 20.32 -2.60 -21.41
CA PHE A 11 18.92 -2.87 -21.09
C PHE A 11 17.99 -1.75 -21.63
N SER A 12 18.54 -0.57 -21.88
CA SER A 12 17.93 0.54 -22.63
C SER A 12 17.66 0.21 -24.11
N ASP A 13 18.45 -0.67 -24.74
CA ASP A 13 18.22 -1.16 -26.12
C ASP A 13 16.98 -2.07 -26.24
N LEU A 14 16.36 -2.43 -25.12
CA LEU A 14 15.16 -3.27 -25.07
C LEU A 14 13.87 -2.45 -24.95
N PHE A 15 13.93 -1.13 -24.78
CA PHE A 15 12.75 -0.27 -24.81
C PHE A 15 12.23 -0.11 -26.24
N LEU A 16 10.91 -0.23 -26.39
CA LEU A 16 10.21 -0.01 -27.66
C LEU A 16 10.46 1.38 -28.27
N GLY A 17 10.88 2.38 -27.47
CA GLY A 17 11.25 3.71 -27.97
C GLY A 17 12.35 3.69 -29.04
N ASN A 18 13.21 2.66 -29.05
CA ASN A 18 14.29 2.49 -30.02
C ASN A 18 13.91 1.63 -31.23
N TYR A 19 12.68 1.14 -31.30
CA TYR A 19 12.17 0.33 -32.41
C TYR A 19 11.13 1.11 -33.22
N SER A 20 11.10 0.91 -34.54
CA SER A 20 10.04 1.49 -35.37
C SER A 20 8.66 1.06 -34.85
N THR A 21 7.70 1.97 -34.85
CA THR A 21 6.30 1.71 -34.43
C THR A 21 5.68 0.51 -35.15
N ALA A 22 6.11 0.23 -36.38
CA ALA A 22 5.68 -0.91 -37.21
C ALA A 22 6.45 -2.22 -36.98
N SER A 23 7.34 -2.31 -35.97
CA SER A 23 8.09 -3.55 -35.73
C SER A 23 7.18 -4.65 -35.16
N SER A 24 7.42 -5.91 -35.55
CA SER A 24 6.69 -7.06 -35.00
C SER A 24 6.85 -7.21 -33.48
N PHE A 25 7.94 -6.68 -32.94
CA PHE A 25 8.20 -6.62 -31.50
C PHE A 25 7.26 -5.62 -30.82
N ALA A 26 7.13 -4.39 -31.34
CA ALA A 26 6.16 -3.40 -30.83
C ALA A 26 4.71 -3.90 -30.90
N GLU A 27 4.34 -4.55 -32.00
CA GLU A 27 2.97 -5.04 -32.18
C GLU A 27 2.61 -6.16 -31.20
N SER A 28 3.58 -6.97 -30.79
CA SER A 28 3.36 -8.00 -29.77
C SER A 28 2.98 -7.41 -28.41
N TYR A 29 3.56 -6.28 -28.00
CA TYR A 29 3.19 -5.58 -26.78
C TYR A 29 1.88 -4.82 -26.88
N ARG A 30 1.54 -4.26 -28.06
CA ARG A 30 0.20 -3.68 -28.28
C ARG A 30 -0.88 -4.76 -28.16
N THR A 31 -0.62 -5.93 -28.75
CA THR A 31 -1.50 -7.10 -28.62
C THR A 31 -1.63 -7.54 -27.16
N LEU A 32 -0.51 -7.63 -26.43
CA LEU A 32 -0.51 -7.97 -25.00
C LEU A 32 -1.36 -6.99 -24.18
N ARG A 33 -1.15 -5.68 -24.37
CA ARG A 33 -1.94 -4.63 -23.71
C ARG A 33 -3.43 -4.78 -24.00
N THR A 34 -3.80 -5.00 -25.26
CA THR A 34 -5.20 -5.21 -25.67
C THR A 34 -5.81 -6.45 -25.01
N ASN A 35 -5.08 -7.57 -24.97
CA ASN A 35 -5.54 -8.78 -24.30
C ASN A 35 -5.74 -8.58 -22.79
N ILE A 36 -4.82 -7.87 -22.13
CA ILE A 36 -4.97 -7.52 -20.70
C ILE A 36 -6.22 -6.67 -20.49
N TYR A 37 -6.42 -5.64 -21.31
CA TYR A 37 -7.63 -4.81 -21.24
C TYR A 37 -8.92 -5.66 -21.37
N PHE A 38 -8.94 -6.60 -22.31
CA PHE A 38 -10.08 -7.51 -22.48
C PHE A 38 -10.32 -8.44 -21.28
N SER A 39 -9.26 -8.89 -20.59
CA SER A 39 -9.39 -9.71 -19.37
C SER A 39 -10.09 -8.97 -18.21
N PHE A 40 -10.18 -7.63 -18.27
CA PHE A 40 -10.78 -6.80 -17.24
C PHE A 40 -11.94 -5.93 -17.77
N MET A 41 -12.60 -6.29 -18.87
CA MET A 41 -13.66 -5.44 -19.44
C MET A 41 -14.81 -5.16 -18.44
N GLU A 42 -15.09 -6.09 -17.53
CA GLU A 42 -16.19 -6.01 -16.56
C GLU A 42 -15.78 -5.44 -15.19
N LYS A 43 -14.50 -5.11 -14.97
CA LYS A 43 -13.98 -4.66 -13.67
C LYS A 43 -12.93 -3.57 -13.85
N GLU A 44 -12.80 -2.66 -12.88
CA GLU A 44 -11.64 -1.77 -12.87
C GLU A 44 -10.35 -2.58 -12.65
N PHE A 45 -9.33 -2.27 -13.43
CA PHE A 45 -7.99 -2.86 -13.34
C PHE A 45 -6.99 -1.75 -13.09
N ARG A 46 -6.27 -1.85 -11.97
CA ARG A 46 -5.31 -0.84 -11.52
C ARG A 46 -3.94 -1.42 -11.23
N SER A 47 -3.81 -2.73 -11.03
CA SER A 47 -2.53 -3.35 -10.66
C SER A 47 -2.28 -4.69 -11.34
N LEU A 48 -1.07 -4.85 -11.87
CA LEU A 48 -0.60 -6.05 -12.53
C LEU A 48 0.74 -6.51 -12.00
N LEU A 49 0.77 -7.74 -11.49
CA LEU A 49 2.02 -8.41 -11.15
C LEU A 49 2.58 -9.16 -12.37
N VAL A 50 3.87 -8.98 -12.64
CA VAL A 50 4.62 -9.71 -13.66
C VAL A 50 5.65 -10.58 -12.96
N THR A 51 5.55 -11.89 -13.19
CA THR A 51 6.50 -12.89 -12.67
C THR A 51 6.88 -13.89 -13.75
N SER A 52 7.79 -14.81 -13.46
CA SER A 52 8.22 -15.85 -14.39
C SER A 52 8.38 -17.19 -13.70
N THR A 53 8.56 -18.25 -14.47
CA THR A 53 8.81 -19.58 -13.91
C THR A 53 10.26 -19.73 -13.45
N GLY A 54 11.21 -19.11 -14.16
CA GLY A 54 12.63 -19.13 -13.82
C GLY A 54 13.33 -17.80 -14.11
N GLU A 55 14.63 -17.74 -13.79
CA GLU A 55 15.45 -16.57 -14.07
C GLU A 55 15.65 -16.36 -15.59
N LYS A 56 15.88 -15.10 -16.01
CA LYS A 56 16.24 -14.73 -17.40
C LYS A 56 15.17 -15.06 -18.47
N GLU A 57 13.91 -15.19 -18.07
CA GLU A 57 12.79 -15.37 -19.00
C GLU A 57 12.26 -14.05 -19.59
N GLY A 58 12.82 -12.91 -19.16
CA GLY A 58 12.50 -11.58 -19.69
C GLY A 58 11.31 -10.90 -19.01
N LYS A 59 11.08 -11.19 -17.72
CA LYS A 59 10.09 -10.54 -16.86
C LYS A 59 10.21 -9.01 -16.88
N SER A 60 11.37 -8.48 -16.47
CA SER A 60 11.61 -7.03 -16.35
C SER A 60 11.57 -6.32 -17.70
N THR A 61 11.98 -7.00 -18.78
CA THR A 61 11.82 -6.48 -20.15
C THR A 61 10.35 -6.41 -20.57
N THR A 62 9.56 -7.41 -20.19
CA THR A 62 8.12 -7.44 -20.47
C THR A 62 7.40 -6.37 -19.66
N THR A 63 7.70 -6.26 -18.37
CA THR A 63 7.21 -5.21 -17.46
C THR A 63 7.43 -3.82 -18.06
N ALA A 64 8.67 -3.50 -18.42
CA ALA A 64 9.01 -2.18 -18.92
C ALA A 64 8.33 -1.82 -20.25
N ASN A 65 8.30 -2.75 -21.21
CA ASN A 65 7.67 -2.50 -22.51
C ASN A 65 6.14 -2.49 -22.43
N LEU A 66 5.55 -3.32 -21.58
CA LEU A 66 4.10 -3.26 -21.32
C LEU A 66 3.73 -1.91 -20.72
N ALA A 67 4.46 -1.46 -19.69
CA ALA A 67 4.27 -0.17 -19.05
C ALA A 67 4.37 0.98 -20.06
N TYR A 68 5.40 0.94 -20.91
CA TYR A 68 5.57 1.90 -22.01
C TYR A 68 4.36 1.93 -22.95
N THR A 69 3.86 0.78 -23.40
CA THR A 69 2.69 0.74 -24.30
C THR A 69 1.38 1.20 -23.65
N MET A 70 1.24 1.03 -22.33
CA MET A 70 0.11 1.54 -21.56
C MET A 70 0.21 3.06 -21.37
N ALA A 71 1.40 3.58 -21.08
CA ALA A 71 1.66 5.01 -21.00
C ALA A 71 1.43 5.73 -22.33
N GLN A 72 1.85 5.13 -23.46
CA GLN A 72 1.55 5.62 -24.80
C GLN A 72 0.04 5.65 -25.11
N ALA A 73 -0.76 4.81 -24.44
CA ALA A 73 -2.22 4.83 -24.57
C ALA A 73 -2.89 5.92 -23.70
N GLY A 74 -2.08 6.79 -23.06
CA GLY A 74 -2.55 7.90 -22.24
C GLY A 74 -2.70 7.59 -20.76
N LYS A 75 -2.45 6.35 -20.32
CA LYS A 75 -2.55 5.97 -18.90
C LYS A 75 -1.39 6.49 -18.07
N THR A 76 -1.63 6.92 -16.84
CA THR A 76 -0.56 7.16 -15.85
C THR A 76 -0.11 5.81 -15.29
N VAL A 77 1.15 5.44 -15.56
CA VAL A 77 1.70 4.13 -15.23
C VAL A 77 2.87 4.26 -14.27
N LEU A 78 2.82 3.50 -13.17
CA LEU A 78 3.96 3.32 -12.27
C LEU A 78 4.50 1.90 -12.39
N MET A 79 5.77 1.78 -12.77
CA MET A 79 6.51 0.53 -12.61
C MET A 79 7.02 0.42 -11.19
N ILE A 80 6.93 -0.77 -10.59
CA ILE A 80 7.49 -1.06 -9.25
C ILE A 80 8.48 -2.21 -9.39
N ASP A 81 9.74 -2.01 -9.02
CA ASP A 81 10.74 -3.09 -8.98
C ASP A 81 10.70 -3.80 -7.62
N ALA A 82 9.84 -4.81 -7.51
CA ALA A 82 9.71 -5.66 -6.33
C ALA A 82 10.60 -6.93 -6.39
N ASP A 83 11.52 -7.03 -7.36
CA ASP A 83 12.63 -7.99 -7.32
C ASP A 83 13.77 -7.42 -6.46
N LEU A 84 13.56 -7.41 -5.15
CA LEU A 84 14.51 -6.87 -4.16
C LEU A 84 15.83 -7.67 -4.08
N ARG A 85 15.93 -8.81 -4.78
CA ARG A 85 17.09 -9.69 -4.78
C ARG A 85 18.00 -9.41 -5.96
N LYS A 86 17.43 -9.24 -7.15
CA LYS A 86 18.15 -9.00 -8.41
C LYS A 86 17.40 -7.93 -9.23
N PRO A 87 17.33 -6.68 -8.75
CA PRO A 87 16.58 -5.62 -9.41
C PRO A 87 17.16 -5.30 -10.79
N MET A 88 16.28 -5.13 -11.76
CA MET A 88 16.66 -4.92 -13.17
C MET A 88 16.03 -3.67 -13.77
N LEU A 89 14.92 -3.16 -13.22
CA LEU A 89 14.29 -1.95 -13.76
C LEU A 89 15.13 -0.70 -13.46
N SER A 90 15.86 -0.67 -12.35
CA SER A 90 16.86 0.38 -12.05
C SER A 90 18.05 0.40 -13.01
N LYS A 91 18.22 -0.61 -13.88
CA LYS A 91 19.20 -0.56 -14.97
C LYS A 91 18.65 0.12 -16.22
N VAL A 92 17.32 0.20 -16.36
CA VAL A 92 16.66 0.99 -17.41
C VAL A 92 16.90 2.47 -17.15
N ILE A 93 16.77 2.88 -15.89
CA ILE A 93 16.85 4.27 -15.43
C ILE A 93 17.86 4.30 -14.31
N PRO A 94 19.05 4.89 -14.51
CA PRO A 94 20.07 4.98 -13.48
C PRO A 94 19.51 5.66 -12.23
N SER A 95 19.17 4.88 -11.21
CA SER A 95 18.78 5.39 -9.90
C SER A 95 20.06 5.56 -9.07
N HIS A 96 20.55 6.78 -8.92
CA HIS A 96 21.65 7.06 -8.00
C HIS A 96 21.07 7.33 -6.61
N ASN A 97 21.36 6.45 -5.64
CA ASN A 97 21.16 6.69 -4.20
C ASN A 97 19.70 6.88 -3.69
N GLU A 98 18.69 6.51 -4.46
CA GLU A 98 17.29 6.67 -4.03
C GLU A 98 16.86 5.57 -3.05
N PRO A 99 16.09 5.90 -1.98
CA PRO A 99 15.63 4.93 -0.98
C PRO A 99 14.87 3.75 -1.61
N GLY A 100 14.09 4.03 -2.65
CA GLY A 100 13.28 3.06 -3.37
C GLY A 100 12.26 2.35 -2.49
N LEU A 101 11.76 1.22 -2.98
CA LEU A 101 10.76 0.41 -2.29
C LEU A 101 11.26 -0.06 -0.91
N THR A 102 12.50 -0.54 -0.82
CA THR A 102 13.05 -1.00 0.45
C THR A 102 13.18 0.12 1.47
N GLY A 103 13.70 1.29 1.08
CA GLY A 103 13.84 2.44 1.97
C GLY A 103 12.50 2.96 2.47
N LEU A 104 11.47 2.99 1.62
CA LEU A 104 10.11 3.32 2.06
C LEU A 104 9.59 2.35 3.12
N LEU A 105 9.68 1.04 2.85
CA LEU A 105 9.10 0.01 3.70
C LEU A 105 9.89 -0.21 4.99
N SER A 106 11.20 0.01 4.96
CA SER A 106 12.11 -0.27 6.07
C SER A 106 12.44 0.98 6.89
N ASP A 107 12.63 2.12 6.25
CA ASP A 107 13.11 3.35 6.89
C ASP A 107 11.96 4.35 7.09
N THR A 108 11.32 4.80 6.00
CA THR A 108 10.27 5.84 6.04
C THR A 108 9.10 5.42 6.94
N PHE A 109 8.53 4.24 6.70
CA PHE A 109 7.40 3.74 7.50
C PHE A 109 7.81 3.25 8.90
N SER A 110 9.11 3.21 9.20
CA SER A 110 9.66 2.91 10.53
C SER A 110 10.25 4.14 11.22
N THR A 111 9.98 5.35 10.70
CA THR A 111 10.44 6.62 11.30
C THR A 111 10.11 6.67 12.79
N ASP A 112 11.10 6.95 13.64
CA ASP A 112 10.90 6.92 15.10
C ASP A 112 10.05 8.10 15.57
N ILE A 113 8.82 7.80 15.98
CA ILE A 113 7.86 8.78 16.49
C ILE A 113 8.00 8.88 18.02
N ARG A 114 8.71 9.91 18.50
CA ARG A 114 8.84 10.24 19.94
C ARG A 114 8.24 11.58 20.30
N ALA A 115 8.60 12.63 19.57
CA ALA A 115 8.04 13.97 19.70
C ALA A 115 8.36 14.75 18.43
N GLY A 116 7.56 15.76 18.13
CA GLY A 116 7.76 16.58 16.94
C GLY A 116 6.68 17.64 16.75
N SER A 117 6.68 18.25 15.57
CA SER A 117 5.72 19.26 15.16
C SER A 117 4.61 18.61 14.33
N LEU A 118 3.37 19.07 14.52
CA LEU A 118 2.24 18.70 13.66
C LEU A 118 2.27 19.39 12.29
N ALA A 119 3.19 20.35 12.10
CA ALA A 119 3.50 20.89 10.78
C ALA A 119 4.32 19.91 9.91
N ASP A 120 5.13 19.06 10.55
CA ASP A 120 5.97 18.08 9.85
C ASP A 120 5.26 16.75 9.63
N PHE A 121 4.39 16.37 10.57
CA PHE A 121 3.58 15.14 10.54
C PHE A 121 2.12 15.48 10.81
N SER A 122 1.23 15.17 9.87
CA SER A 122 -0.20 15.24 10.17
C SER A 122 -0.59 14.18 11.21
N VAL A 123 -1.75 14.35 11.85
CA VAL A 123 -2.26 13.34 12.78
C VAL A 123 -2.50 12.00 12.08
N ASN A 124 -2.94 12.01 10.81
CA ASN A 124 -3.09 10.78 10.01
C ASN A 124 -1.73 10.11 9.75
N ASP A 125 -0.68 10.89 9.41
CA ASP A 125 0.67 10.34 9.25
C ASP A 125 1.12 9.63 10.54
N LEU A 126 0.90 10.25 11.70
CA LEU A 126 1.25 9.67 12.99
C LEU A 126 0.47 8.38 13.27
N PHE A 127 -0.82 8.33 12.95
CA PHE A 127 -1.64 7.14 13.15
C PHE A 127 -1.11 5.96 12.32
N TRP A 128 -0.83 6.19 11.03
CA TRP A 128 -0.24 5.17 10.16
C TRP A 128 1.14 4.73 10.64
N LEU A 129 2.03 5.66 10.96
CA LEU A 129 3.39 5.34 11.40
C LEU A 129 3.40 4.54 12.70
N LEU A 130 2.55 4.90 13.68
CA LEU A 130 2.42 4.14 14.93
C LEU A 130 1.79 2.77 14.71
N SER A 131 0.83 2.66 13.79
CA SER A 131 0.20 1.40 13.39
C SER A 131 1.20 0.46 12.73
N PHE A 132 1.95 0.92 11.72
CA PHE A 132 2.98 0.13 11.05
C PHE A 132 4.09 -0.35 11.99
N GLN A 133 4.40 0.42 13.03
CA GLN A 133 5.40 0.07 14.03
C GLN A 133 4.83 -0.78 15.17
N LYS A 134 3.53 -1.10 15.16
CA LYS A 134 2.83 -1.83 16.22
C LYS A 134 3.09 -1.23 17.62
N LYS A 135 3.16 0.10 17.71
CA LYS A 135 3.53 0.80 18.97
C LYS A 135 2.40 0.67 19.99
N THR A 136 2.78 0.50 21.26
CA THR A 136 1.87 0.50 22.41
C THR A 136 2.19 1.69 23.30
N GLY A 137 1.21 2.57 23.54
CA GLY A 137 1.45 3.81 24.27
C GLY A 137 0.36 4.86 24.12
N VAL A 138 0.71 6.09 24.46
CA VAL A 138 -0.15 7.28 24.32
C VAL A 138 0.53 8.32 23.46
N LEU A 139 -0.15 8.72 22.38
CA LEU A 139 0.17 9.88 21.57
C LEU A 139 -0.55 11.09 22.17
N GLN A 140 0.21 12.05 22.65
CA GLN A 140 -0.30 13.33 23.14
C GLN A 140 -0.19 14.36 22.02
N LEU A 141 -1.30 15.03 21.72
CA LEU A 141 -1.43 16.04 20.68
C LEU A 141 -1.82 17.35 21.35
N ILE A 142 -1.10 18.43 21.03
CA ILE A 142 -1.33 19.76 21.59
C ILE A 142 -1.31 20.78 20.46
N GLU A 143 -2.43 21.47 20.25
CA GLU A 143 -2.56 22.62 19.36
C GLU A 143 -3.24 23.75 20.12
N GLU A 144 -2.56 24.90 20.26
CA GLU A 144 -3.01 26.04 21.07
C GLU A 144 -3.47 25.64 22.48
N ASN A 145 -4.78 25.73 22.76
CA ASN A 145 -5.41 25.38 24.02
C ASN A 145 -6.00 23.96 24.03
N GLU A 146 -5.95 23.26 22.90
CA GLU A 146 -6.51 21.92 22.75
C GLU A 146 -5.48 20.83 23.04
N LYS A 147 -5.89 19.83 23.82
CA LYS A 147 -5.06 18.69 24.21
C LYS A 147 -5.84 17.39 24.06
N VAL A 148 -5.33 16.49 23.22
CA VAL A 148 -5.96 15.19 22.96
C VAL A 148 -4.92 14.10 23.17
N ASN A 149 -5.29 13.07 23.93
CA ASN A 149 -4.50 11.84 24.06
C ASN A 149 -5.16 10.74 23.25
N ILE A 150 -4.39 10.10 22.39
CA ILE A 150 -4.79 8.93 21.60
C ILE A 150 -3.98 7.73 22.11
N PHE A 151 -4.67 6.64 22.42
CA PHE A 151 -4.06 5.44 22.96
C PHE A 151 -3.94 4.37 21.89
N PHE A 152 -2.76 3.76 21.82
CA PHE A 152 -2.45 2.68 20.88
C PHE A 152 -2.07 1.41 21.64
N LEU A 153 -2.58 0.27 21.18
CA LEU A 153 -2.20 -1.07 21.65
C LEU A 153 -1.79 -1.90 20.43
N HIS A 154 -0.52 -2.28 20.35
CA HIS A 154 0.04 -2.99 19.20
C HIS A 154 -0.21 -2.31 17.85
N GLY A 155 -0.27 -0.97 17.84
CA GLY A 155 -0.55 -0.16 16.66
C GLY A 155 -2.03 0.06 16.35
N GLU A 156 -2.95 -0.58 17.09
CA GLU A 156 -4.39 -0.35 16.96
C GLU A 156 -4.83 0.82 17.84
N LEU A 157 -5.72 1.65 17.32
CA LEU A 157 -6.38 2.71 18.07
C LEU A 157 -7.35 2.09 19.07
N VAL A 158 -7.15 2.35 20.37
CA VAL A 158 -8.00 1.76 21.41
C VAL A 158 -8.76 2.76 22.26
N ASP A 159 -8.29 4.01 22.38
CA ASP A 159 -9.01 5.03 23.15
C ASP A 159 -8.63 6.45 22.72
N VAL A 160 -9.55 7.39 22.95
CA VAL A 160 -9.34 8.82 22.72
C VAL A 160 -9.83 9.62 23.92
N ASN A 161 -8.96 10.46 24.45
CA ASN A 161 -9.25 11.34 25.57
C ASN A 161 -8.94 12.79 25.21
N TRP A 162 -10.00 13.54 24.90
CA TRP A 162 -9.93 14.99 24.71
C TRP A 162 -9.92 15.70 26.07
N LEU A 163 -8.73 16.07 26.54
CA LEU A 163 -8.47 16.56 27.91
C LEU A 163 -9.09 17.96 28.15
N THR A 164 -9.07 18.80 27.12
CA THR A 164 -9.53 20.20 27.14
C THR A 164 -10.98 20.36 26.69
N ARG A 165 -11.68 19.24 26.47
CA ARG A 165 -13.11 19.19 26.14
C ARG A 165 -13.95 20.15 26.99
N PRO A 166 -14.77 21.02 26.36
CA PRO A 166 -15.63 21.97 27.07
C PRO A 166 -16.48 21.29 28.14
N LYS A 167 -16.65 21.93 29.31
CA LYS A 167 -17.37 21.33 30.47
C LYS A 167 -18.78 20.86 30.09
N ILE A 168 -19.48 21.60 29.23
CA ILE A 168 -20.83 21.27 28.76
C ILE A 168 -20.86 19.99 27.90
N ASN A 169 -19.75 19.66 27.24
CA ASN A 169 -19.62 18.49 26.38
C ASN A 169 -18.93 17.31 27.07
N LYS A 170 -18.69 17.39 28.39
CA LYS A 170 -18.15 16.25 29.17
C LYS A 170 -19.24 15.22 29.44
N LEU A 171 -18.84 13.96 29.59
CA LEU A 171 -19.75 12.81 29.67
C LEU A 171 -20.78 12.96 30.78
N ALA A 172 -20.33 13.35 31.98
CA ALA A 172 -21.21 13.63 33.12
C ALA A 172 -22.26 14.70 32.78
N SER A 173 -21.84 15.80 32.15
CA SER A 173 -22.73 16.90 31.76
C SER A 173 -23.74 16.47 30.70
N LEU A 174 -23.31 15.67 29.72
CA LEU A 174 -24.19 15.12 28.69
C LEU A 174 -25.25 14.19 29.29
N LEU A 175 -24.84 13.25 30.15
CA LEU A 175 -25.77 12.32 30.80
C LEU A 175 -26.79 13.04 31.68
N VAL A 176 -26.39 14.12 32.36
CA VAL A 176 -27.32 14.96 33.13
C VAL A 176 -28.28 15.72 32.21
N ARG A 177 -27.78 16.29 31.11
CA ARG A 177 -28.59 17.04 30.15
C ARG A 177 -29.65 16.17 29.48
N GLU A 178 -29.28 14.95 29.07
CA GLU A 178 -30.21 13.97 28.49
C GLU A 178 -31.03 13.22 29.55
N LYS A 179 -30.94 13.64 30.83
CA LYS A 179 -31.69 13.08 31.97
C LYS A 179 -31.46 11.58 32.21
N VAL A 180 -30.32 11.05 31.79
CA VAL A 180 -29.90 9.66 32.06
C VAL A 180 -29.51 9.51 33.53
N ILE A 181 -28.87 10.53 34.11
CA ILE A 181 -28.53 10.61 35.53
C ILE A 181 -28.86 11.99 36.11
N THR A 182 -29.00 12.07 37.43
CA THR A 182 -29.13 13.34 38.15
C THR A 182 -27.77 14.02 38.36
N LYS A 183 -27.79 15.32 38.66
CA LYS A 183 -26.57 16.08 38.99
C LYS A 183 -25.83 15.52 40.20
N GLU A 184 -26.57 15.09 41.23
CA GLU A 184 -26.01 14.47 42.44
C GLU A 184 -25.32 13.13 42.13
N GLN A 185 -25.95 12.29 41.31
CA GLN A 185 -25.34 11.03 40.84
C GLN A 185 -24.06 11.28 40.03
N ALA A 186 -24.05 12.31 39.18
CA ALA A 186 -22.88 12.70 38.41
C ALA A 186 -21.71 13.16 39.31
N GLU A 187 -21.99 14.00 40.32
CA GLU A 187 -21.00 14.46 41.30
C GLU A 187 -20.44 13.28 42.12
N TYR A 188 -21.31 12.37 42.58
CA TYR A 188 -20.91 11.17 43.30
C TYR A 188 -20.03 10.23 42.45
N ALA A 189 -20.39 10.01 41.19
CA ALA A 189 -19.60 9.21 40.25
C ALA A 189 -18.23 9.85 39.95
N LEU A 190 -18.18 11.18 39.78
CA LEU A 190 -16.92 11.91 39.58
C LEU A 190 -15.99 11.83 40.80
N ALA A 191 -16.54 11.94 42.02
CA ALA A 191 -15.78 11.76 43.26
C ALA A 191 -15.18 10.35 43.36
N ARG A 192 -15.98 9.30 43.05
CA ARG A 192 -15.50 7.92 43.02
C ARG A 192 -14.40 7.72 41.97
N ARG A 193 -14.58 8.28 40.77
CA ARG A 193 -13.57 8.26 39.69
C ARG A 193 -12.23 8.83 40.15
N HIS A 194 -12.26 9.94 40.88
CA HIS A 194 -11.05 10.58 41.41
C HIS A 194 -10.32 9.65 42.40
N ASN A 195 -11.07 8.93 43.23
CA ASN A 195 -10.50 8.02 44.23
C ASN A 195 -10.01 6.70 43.63
N THR A 196 -10.65 6.17 42.58
CA THR A 196 -10.30 4.86 41.98
C THR A 196 -9.41 4.96 40.76
N GLY A 197 -9.32 6.12 40.10
CA GLY A 197 -8.59 6.30 38.85
C GLY A 197 -9.21 5.58 37.64
N GLN A 198 -10.41 5.01 37.79
CA GLN A 198 -11.12 4.28 36.71
C GLN A 198 -11.72 5.24 35.68
N LYS A 199 -12.09 4.73 34.50
CA LYS A 199 -12.85 5.53 33.52
C LYS A 199 -14.25 5.82 34.04
N LEU A 200 -14.76 7.02 33.80
CA LEU A 200 -16.07 7.45 34.32
C LEU A 200 -17.21 6.53 33.86
N GLY A 201 -17.18 6.07 32.61
CA GLY A 201 -18.21 5.17 32.10
C GLY A 201 -18.29 3.84 32.87
N PHE A 202 -17.14 3.25 33.15
CA PHE A 202 -17.06 2.03 33.96
C PHE A 202 -17.54 2.26 35.41
N VAL A 203 -17.20 3.42 35.99
CA VAL A 203 -17.67 3.81 37.32
C VAL A 203 -19.20 3.91 37.36
N LEU A 204 -19.82 4.53 36.34
CA LEU A 204 -21.28 4.67 36.25
C LEU A 204 -21.98 3.31 36.16
N ILE A 205 -21.47 2.39 35.34
CA ILE A 205 -22.01 1.03 35.19
C ILE A 205 -21.90 0.25 36.51
N ASN A 206 -20.72 0.23 37.12
CA ASN A 206 -20.48 -0.52 38.36
C ASN A 206 -21.28 0.00 39.56
N MET A 207 -21.62 1.29 39.55
CA MET A 207 -22.48 1.87 40.59
C MET A 207 -23.97 1.60 40.34
N GLY A 208 -24.32 0.94 39.23
CA GLY A 208 -25.71 0.71 38.81
C GLY A 208 -26.45 1.98 38.40
N LEU A 209 -25.72 3.05 38.06
CA LEU A 209 -26.32 4.34 37.71
C LEU A 209 -26.79 4.39 36.25
N VAL A 210 -26.14 3.65 35.35
CA VAL A 210 -26.42 3.61 33.91
C VAL A 210 -26.16 2.19 33.39
N LYS A 211 -26.96 1.72 32.43
CA LYS A 211 -26.70 0.45 31.72
C LYS A 211 -25.69 0.63 30.60
N GLU A 212 -25.08 -0.46 30.15
CA GLU A 212 -24.10 -0.46 29.06
C GLU A 212 -24.68 0.10 27.75
N ASP A 213 -25.88 -0.34 27.36
CA ASP A 213 -26.55 0.11 26.13
C ASP A 213 -26.86 1.61 26.14
N ASP A 214 -27.34 2.12 27.28
CA ASP A 214 -27.68 3.53 27.46
C ASP A 214 -26.44 4.43 27.42
N LEU A 215 -25.26 3.89 27.76
CA LEU A 215 -24.00 4.63 27.81
C LEU A 215 -23.22 4.54 26.49
N ALA A 216 -23.44 3.48 25.71
CA ALA A 216 -22.67 3.16 24.51
C ALA A 216 -22.61 4.35 23.53
N GLY A 217 -23.78 4.90 23.19
CA GLY A 217 -23.89 6.03 22.26
C GLY A 217 -23.14 7.28 22.72
N PHE A 218 -23.15 7.58 24.03
CA PHE A 218 -22.44 8.74 24.57
C PHE A 218 -20.93 8.58 24.53
N ILE A 219 -20.41 7.38 24.83
CA ILE A 219 -18.98 7.10 24.75
C ILE A 219 -18.52 7.14 23.29
N THR A 220 -19.28 6.50 22.38
CA THR A 220 -18.98 6.53 20.94
C THR A 220 -18.95 7.96 20.40
N LEU A 221 -19.94 8.80 20.74
CA LEU A 221 -19.95 10.21 20.37
C LEU A 221 -18.72 10.96 20.91
N HIS A 222 -18.36 10.73 22.17
CA HIS A 222 -17.17 11.30 22.79
C HIS A 222 -15.88 10.93 22.05
N MET A 223 -15.76 9.68 21.61
CA MET A 223 -14.61 9.21 20.84
C MET A 223 -14.56 9.87 19.47
N ILE A 224 -15.69 9.90 18.74
CA ILE A 224 -15.78 10.55 17.43
C ILE A 224 -15.43 12.03 17.51
N GLU A 225 -15.96 12.76 18.49
CA GLU A 225 -15.65 14.18 18.68
C GLU A 225 -14.17 14.39 19.02
N GLY A 226 -13.58 13.54 19.86
CA GLY A 226 -12.15 13.62 20.18
C GLY A 226 -11.28 13.37 18.94
N LEU A 227 -11.62 12.36 18.14
CA LEU A 227 -10.96 12.09 16.86
C LEU A 227 -11.11 13.27 15.91
N ARG A 228 -12.34 13.78 15.72
CA ARG A 228 -12.59 14.91 14.82
C ARG A 228 -11.79 16.15 15.24
N THR A 229 -11.71 16.43 16.53
CA THR A 229 -10.91 17.56 17.05
C THR A 229 -9.45 17.38 16.71
N CYS A 230 -8.82 16.24 17.01
CA CYS A 230 -7.40 16.09 16.74
C CYS A 230 -7.07 16.00 15.24
N LEU A 231 -7.95 15.41 14.43
CA LEU A 231 -7.76 15.32 12.98
C LEU A 231 -7.81 16.68 12.27
N GLN A 232 -8.37 17.71 12.92
CA GLN A 232 -8.36 19.08 12.43
C GLN A 232 -7.06 19.83 12.76
N PHE A 233 -6.19 19.29 13.62
CA PHE A 233 -4.95 19.96 13.98
C PHE A 233 -4.03 20.07 12.76
N LYS A 234 -3.59 21.30 12.47
CA LYS A 234 -2.67 21.61 11.35
C LYS A 234 -1.32 22.13 11.84
N SER A 235 -1.21 22.40 13.13
CA SER A 235 -0.07 23.00 13.80
C SER A 235 0.02 22.48 15.24
N GLY A 236 1.10 22.86 15.95
CA GLY A 236 1.32 22.43 17.33
C GLY A 236 2.33 21.30 17.44
N LYS A 237 2.26 20.55 18.55
CA LYS A 237 3.28 19.56 18.94
C LYS A 237 2.64 18.23 19.30
N PHE A 238 3.40 17.17 19.09
CA PHE A 238 3.06 15.84 19.57
C PHE A 238 4.19 15.23 20.40
N SER A 239 3.82 14.29 21.26
CA SER A 239 4.75 13.38 21.94
C SER A 239 4.13 11.99 22.07
N PHE A 240 4.93 10.95 21.94
CA PHE A 240 4.52 9.56 22.12
C PHE A 240 5.26 8.96 23.31
N ASN A 241 4.49 8.52 24.30
CA ASN A 241 5.03 7.87 25.50
C ASN A 241 4.62 6.39 25.49
N LYS A 242 5.62 5.50 25.61
CA LYS A 242 5.36 4.06 25.71
C LYS A 242 4.61 3.75 27.01
N LEU A 243 3.60 2.90 26.90
CA LEU A 243 2.87 2.36 28.05
C LEU A 243 3.07 0.84 28.12
N VAL A 244 2.95 0.30 29.33
CA VAL A 244 2.92 -1.16 29.55
C VAL A 244 1.53 -1.71 29.22
N GLU A 245 1.47 -2.95 28.74
CA GLU A 245 0.20 -3.57 28.34
C GLU A 245 -0.82 -3.68 29.48
N SER A 246 -0.35 -3.89 30.71
CA SER A 246 -1.19 -3.90 31.92
C SER A 246 -1.94 -2.59 32.19
N PHE A 247 -1.55 -1.49 31.51
CA PHE A 247 -2.35 -0.26 31.52
C PHE A 247 -3.72 -0.46 30.84
N PHE A 248 -3.76 -1.28 29.78
CA PHE A 248 -4.94 -1.53 28.95
C PHE A 248 -5.83 -2.64 29.49
N GLU A 249 -5.29 -3.52 30.34
CA GLU A 249 -6.05 -4.57 31.04
C GLU A 249 -6.94 -4.03 32.17
N ARG A 250 -6.84 -2.74 32.49
CA ARG A 250 -7.67 -2.12 33.51
C ARG A 250 -9.14 -2.21 33.11
N PRO A 251 -10.03 -2.61 34.02
CA PRO A 251 -11.45 -2.70 33.73
C PRO A 251 -11.98 -1.39 33.14
N SER A 252 -12.46 -1.48 31.90
CA SER A 252 -13.02 -0.35 31.19
C SER A 252 -14.12 -0.84 30.24
N TYR A 253 -15.10 0.02 30.01
CA TYR A 253 -16.15 -0.22 29.02
C TYR A 253 -15.82 0.59 27.77
N ASN A 254 -15.65 -0.09 26.64
CA ASN A 254 -15.40 0.53 25.35
C ASN A 254 -16.33 -0.07 24.29
N PRO A 255 -17.43 0.61 23.94
CA PRO A 255 -18.51 0.04 23.13
C PRO A 255 -18.21 0.01 21.62
N ALA A 256 -17.12 0.64 21.16
CA ALA A 256 -16.88 0.84 19.73
C ALA A 256 -15.49 0.39 19.28
N ASP A 257 -15.44 -0.17 18.06
CA ASP A 257 -14.19 -0.35 17.32
C ASP A 257 -13.71 1.03 16.84
N LEU A 258 -12.72 1.58 17.53
CA LEU A 258 -12.18 2.91 17.25
C LEU A 258 -11.48 2.96 15.87
N SER A 259 -10.91 1.85 15.41
CA SER A 259 -10.34 1.76 14.05
C SER A 259 -11.45 1.87 13.00
N GLN A 260 -12.64 1.31 13.26
CA GLN A 260 -13.83 1.52 12.41
C GLN A 260 -14.33 2.96 12.48
N LEU A 261 -14.42 3.56 13.67
CA LEU A 261 -14.85 4.95 13.83
C LEU A 261 -13.90 5.93 13.14
N TYR A 262 -12.58 5.69 13.22
CA TYR A 262 -11.59 6.48 12.50
C TYR A 262 -11.85 6.49 10.99
N ARG A 263 -12.05 5.30 10.40
CA ARG A 263 -12.38 5.17 8.96
C ARG A 263 -13.66 5.92 8.58
N GLN A 264 -14.66 5.99 9.46
CA GLN A 264 -15.90 6.72 9.24
C GLN A 264 -15.76 8.24 9.46
N THR A 265 -14.77 8.66 10.25
CA THR A 265 -14.56 10.06 10.61
C THR A 265 -13.76 10.81 9.54
N ILE A 266 -12.93 10.11 8.76
CA ILE A 266 -12.24 10.70 7.61
C ILE A 266 -13.30 11.12 6.57
N ILE A 267 -13.39 12.41 6.31
CA ILE A 267 -14.24 12.99 5.25
C ILE A 267 -13.34 13.35 4.07
N GLY A 268 -13.57 12.74 2.91
CA GLY A 268 -12.78 12.97 1.70
C GLY A 268 -11.51 12.12 1.63
N GLU A 269 -10.47 12.63 0.98
CA GLU A 269 -9.17 11.96 0.93
C GLU A 269 -8.36 12.21 2.20
N GLU A 270 -7.77 11.14 2.72
CA GLU A 270 -6.87 11.20 3.86
C GLU A 270 -5.59 11.96 3.48
N GLU A 271 -5.36 13.11 4.11
CA GLU A 271 -4.13 13.88 3.95
C GLU A 271 -2.99 13.23 4.72
N LEU A 272 -1.89 12.93 4.01
CA LEU A 272 -0.69 12.29 4.54
C LEU A 272 0.56 13.04 4.04
N PRO A 273 0.74 14.33 4.38
CA PRO A 273 1.79 15.17 3.80
C PRO A 273 3.20 14.60 3.97
N PHE A 274 3.52 14.01 5.13
CA PHE A 274 4.83 13.38 5.33
C PHE A 274 4.98 12.16 4.41
N LEU A 275 4.08 11.18 4.51
CA LEU A 275 4.19 9.95 3.72
C LEU A 275 4.11 10.23 2.22
N GLN A 276 3.24 11.17 1.80
CA GLN A 276 3.12 11.60 0.41
C GLN A 276 4.43 12.16 -0.12
N ARG A 277 5.09 13.04 0.65
CA ARG A 277 6.38 13.61 0.26
C ARG A 277 7.44 12.53 0.09
N GLU A 278 7.58 11.63 1.07
CA GLU A 278 8.60 10.58 1.04
C GLU A 278 8.34 9.54 -0.06
N ILE A 279 7.07 9.13 -0.26
CA ILE A 279 6.67 8.24 -1.36
C ILE A 279 6.95 8.90 -2.71
N SER A 280 6.58 10.16 -2.88
CA SER A 280 6.78 10.88 -4.14
C SER A 280 8.28 11.09 -4.43
N ALA A 281 9.09 11.38 -3.42
CA ALA A 281 10.54 11.51 -3.54
C ALA A 281 11.21 10.20 -3.98
N SER A 282 10.64 9.06 -3.57
CA SER A 282 11.16 7.73 -3.94
C SER A 282 10.74 7.27 -5.34
N ILE A 283 9.89 8.03 -6.05
CA ILE A 283 9.42 7.71 -7.40
C ILE A 283 10.18 8.55 -8.42
N LEU A 284 10.77 7.87 -9.40
CA LEU A 284 11.58 8.47 -10.45
C LEU A 284 10.74 8.68 -11.72
N PRO A 285 10.71 9.89 -12.29
CA PRO A 285 10.13 10.08 -13.60
C PRO A 285 10.98 9.38 -14.67
N THR A 286 10.34 8.96 -15.76
CA THR A 286 11.05 8.46 -16.94
C THR A 286 11.04 9.51 -18.05
N ASP A 287 11.87 9.35 -19.08
CA ASP A 287 11.81 10.17 -20.30
C ASP A 287 10.49 9.99 -21.08
N THR A 288 9.68 8.98 -20.73
CA THR A 288 8.38 8.73 -21.33
C THR A 288 7.28 9.43 -20.51
N LYS A 289 6.50 10.28 -21.17
CA LYS A 289 5.32 10.92 -20.57
C LYS A 289 4.39 9.87 -19.95
N ASN A 290 3.84 10.18 -18.78
CA ASN A 290 2.93 9.33 -18.01
C ASN A 290 3.53 8.01 -17.52
N LEU A 291 4.86 7.86 -17.53
CA LEU A 291 5.54 6.67 -17.01
C LEU A 291 6.53 7.06 -15.92
N SER A 292 6.43 6.39 -14.78
CA SER A 292 7.31 6.55 -13.62
C SER A 292 7.82 5.19 -13.11
N LEU A 293 8.88 5.20 -12.30
CA LEU A 293 9.49 4.02 -11.69
C LEU A 293 9.67 4.22 -10.17
N LEU A 294 9.15 3.29 -9.38
CA LEU A 294 9.58 3.06 -8.01
C LEU A 294 10.66 1.96 -8.03
N PRO A 295 11.96 2.31 -7.92
CA PRO A 295 13.04 1.33 -7.92
C PRO A 295 13.03 0.49 -6.65
N SER A 296 13.75 -0.63 -6.64
CA SER A 296 13.81 -1.52 -5.47
C SER A 296 14.45 -0.86 -4.25
N GLY A 297 15.39 0.06 -4.45
CA GLY A 297 16.26 0.55 -3.38
C GLY A 297 17.33 -0.46 -2.98
N HIS A 298 17.87 -0.31 -1.77
CA HIS A 298 18.87 -1.24 -1.23
C HIS A 298 18.29 -2.64 -1.00
N ARG A 299 19.16 -3.66 -0.96
CA ARG A 299 18.74 -5.04 -0.71
C ARG A 299 18.40 -5.22 0.78
N PRO A 300 17.17 -5.65 1.15
CA PRO A 300 16.84 -5.96 2.54
C PRO A 300 17.35 -7.35 2.95
N PRO A 301 17.46 -7.61 4.27
CA PRO A 301 17.78 -8.95 4.78
C PRO A 301 16.66 -9.96 4.46
N ASN A 302 15.39 -9.56 4.64
CA ASN A 302 14.20 -10.42 4.48
C ASN A 302 13.20 -9.84 3.45
N PRO A 303 13.42 -10.04 2.14
CA PRO A 303 12.54 -9.50 1.09
C PRO A 303 11.06 -9.92 1.19
N ALA A 304 10.78 -11.20 1.42
CA ALA A 304 9.42 -11.73 1.41
C ALA A 304 8.56 -11.14 2.54
N GLU A 305 9.11 -11.09 3.76
CA GLU A 305 8.44 -10.49 4.92
C GLU A 305 8.16 -8.99 4.71
N LEU A 306 9.08 -8.29 4.05
CA LEU A 306 8.91 -6.87 3.74
C LEU A 306 7.75 -6.66 2.74
N LEU A 307 7.64 -7.50 1.72
CA LEU A 307 6.57 -7.44 0.70
C LEU A 307 5.21 -7.94 1.22
N GLU A 308 5.19 -8.83 2.20
CA GLU A 308 3.96 -9.30 2.86
C GLU A 308 3.42 -8.30 3.90
N SER A 309 4.23 -7.33 4.32
CA SER A 309 3.87 -6.41 5.39
C SER A 309 2.67 -5.51 5.07
N ASN A 310 1.90 -5.14 6.10
CA ASN A 310 0.81 -4.15 6.01
C ASN A 310 1.26 -2.81 5.40
N ARG A 311 2.55 -2.49 5.52
CA ARG A 311 3.18 -1.33 4.89
C ARG A 311 3.14 -1.42 3.36
N MET A 312 3.42 -2.60 2.80
CA MET A 312 3.34 -2.84 1.37
C MET A 312 1.89 -2.78 0.88
N SER A 313 0.97 -3.40 1.62
CA SER A 313 -0.47 -3.34 1.30
C SER A 313 -1.01 -1.91 1.30
N PHE A 314 -0.60 -1.11 2.29
CA PHE A 314 -0.89 0.32 2.33
C PHE A 314 -0.31 1.05 1.12
N LEU A 315 0.97 0.84 0.79
CA LEU A 315 1.64 1.50 -0.32
C LEU A 315 0.96 1.19 -1.66
N VAL A 316 0.66 -0.07 -1.93
CA VAL A 316 -0.08 -0.48 -3.16
C VAL A 316 -1.44 0.19 -3.22
N SER A 317 -2.19 0.18 -2.11
CA SER A 317 -3.51 0.83 -2.03
C SER A 317 -3.44 2.34 -2.24
N TYR A 318 -2.42 2.99 -1.67
CA TYR A 318 -2.16 4.42 -1.80
C TYR A 318 -1.82 4.80 -3.25
N LEU A 319 -1.00 3.99 -3.91
CA LEU A 319 -0.57 4.21 -5.29
C LEU A 319 -1.67 3.90 -6.32
N ASN A 320 -2.50 2.88 -6.09
CA ASN A 320 -3.66 2.55 -6.93
C ASN A 320 -4.69 3.70 -7.03
N ARG A 321 -4.72 4.62 -6.06
CA ARG A 321 -5.58 5.81 -6.11
C ARG A 321 -5.00 6.94 -6.97
N ARG A 322 -3.68 6.92 -7.24
CA ARG A 322 -2.93 8.01 -7.88
C ARG A 322 -2.43 7.70 -9.28
N TYR A 323 -2.30 6.43 -9.62
CA TYR A 323 -1.94 5.96 -10.95
C TYR A 323 -3.10 5.18 -11.55
N ASP A 324 -3.28 5.29 -12.86
CA ASP A 324 -4.25 4.46 -13.58
C ASP A 324 -3.84 2.98 -13.52
N ILE A 325 -2.54 2.70 -13.62
CA ILE A 325 -1.99 1.33 -13.67
C ILE A 325 -0.66 1.24 -12.91
N LEU A 326 -0.55 0.26 -12.01
CA LEU A 326 0.69 -0.23 -11.41
C LEU A 326 1.15 -1.49 -12.15
N ILE A 327 2.41 -1.55 -12.56
CA ILE A 327 3.02 -2.79 -13.08
C ILE A 327 4.20 -3.19 -12.20
N ILE A 328 4.07 -4.33 -11.55
CA ILE A 328 4.97 -4.77 -10.47
C ILE A 328 5.85 -5.91 -10.99
N ASP A 329 7.15 -5.65 -11.15
CA ASP A 329 8.14 -6.66 -11.50
C ASP A 329 8.54 -7.46 -10.25
N THR A 330 8.50 -8.79 -10.34
CA THR A 330 8.76 -9.67 -9.19
C THR A 330 9.70 -10.82 -9.56
N PRO A 331 10.39 -11.45 -8.59
CA PRO A 331 11.26 -12.58 -8.89
C PRO A 331 10.45 -13.81 -9.35
N PRO A 332 11.11 -14.83 -9.94
CA PRO A 332 10.42 -16.02 -10.45
C PRO A 332 9.77 -16.86 -9.33
N VAL A 333 8.54 -17.33 -9.54
CA VAL A 333 7.76 -18.05 -8.52
C VAL A 333 8.37 -19.38 -8.07
N LEU A 334 9.14 -20.06 -8.94
CA LEU A 334 9.80 -21.31 -8.56
C LEU A 334 11.10 -21.08 -7.76
N ALA A 335 11.62 -19.85 -7.76
CA ALA A 335 12.85 -19.51 -7.06
C ALA A 335 12.58 -18.96 -5.66
N THR A 336 11.52 -18.15 -5.49
CA THR A 336 11.21 -17.48 -4.21
C THR A 336 9.71 -17.29 -4.02
N SER A 337 9.28 -17.10 -2.76
CA SER A 337 7.89 -16.82 -2.40
C SER A 337 7.48 -15.35 -2.58
N ASP A 338 8.44 -14.44 -2.82
CA ASP A 338 8.23 -12.99 -2.88
C ASP A 338 7.09 -12.58 -3.84
N ALA A 339 7.00 -13.21 -5.03
CA ALA A 339 5.92 -12.95 -5.98
C ALA A 339 4.57 -13.51 -5.50
N LEU A 340 4.59 -14.65 -4.80
CA LEU A 340 3.38 -15.34 -4.33
C LEU A 340 2.71 -14.61 -3.16
N VAL A 341 3.48 -13.92 -2.30
CA VAL A 341 2.93 -13.12 -1.19
C VAL A 341 2.30 -11.80 -1.67
N LEU A 342 2.80 -11.25 -2.79
CA LEU A 342 2.34 -9.98 -3.32
C LEU A 342 1.20 -10.14 -4.34
N ALA A 343 1.17 -11.24 -5.09
CA ALA A 343 0.17 -11.48 -6.15
C ALA A 343 -1.30 -11.40 -5.71
N PRO A 344 -1.71 -11.85 -4.51
CA PRO A 344 -3.08 -11.71 -4.04
C PRO A 344 -3.52 -10.26 -3.79
N GLN A 345 -2.55 -9.35 -3.65
CA GLN A 345 -2.78 -7.92 -3.42
C GLN A 345 -2.91 -7.14 -4.74
N THR A 346 -2.93 -7.83 -5.88
CA THR A 346 -3.01 -7.23 -7.22
C THR A 346 -4.23 -7.73 -7.98
N ASP A 347 -4.73 -6.93 -8.93
CA ASP A 347 -5.93 -7.29 -9.70
C ASP A 347 -5.67 -8.45 -10.67
N GLY A 348 -4.43 -8.61 -11.12
CA GLY A 348 -4.02 -9.71 -11.99
C GLY A 348 -2.53 -10.02 -11.97
N THR A 349 -2.22 -11.27 -12.31
CA THR A 349 -0.86 -11.77 -12.46
C THR A 349 -0.65 -12.30 -13.88
N VAL A 350 0.45 -11.90 -14.52
CA VAL A 350 0.92 -12.44 -15.80
C VAL A 350 2.19 -13.27 -15.57
N LEU A 351 2.17 -14.50 -16.06
CA LEU A 351 3.32 -15.41 -16.00
C LEU A 351 4.12 -15.36 -17.31
N ILE A 352 5.39 -14.96 -17.22
CA ILE A 352 6.31 -14.96 -18.35
C ILE A 352 7.03 -16.30 -18.42
N ILE A 353 7.03 -16.91 -19.60
CA ILE A 353 7.71 -18.20 -19.85
C ILE A 353 8.60 -18.06 -21.06
N LYS A 354 9.86 -18.48 -20.94
CA LYS A 354 10.77 -18.52 -22.08
C LYS A 354 10.50 -19.76 -22.93
N SER A 355 10.32 -19.53 -24.24
CA SER A 355 10.15 -20.60 -25.22
C SER A 355 11.32 -21.58 -25.20
N GLY A 356 11.02 -22.86 -24.99
CA GLY A 356 12.00 -23.95 -25.01
C GLY A 356 12.95 -23.98 -23.81
N PHE A 357 12.65 -23.27 -22.71
CA PHE A 357 13.51 -23.24 -21.52
C PHE A 357 13.11 -24.29 -20.48
N LEU A 358 11.92 -24.16 -19.86
CA LEU A 358 11.41 -25.14 -18.90
C LEU A 358 10.46 -26.13 -19.56
N ASN A 359 10.40 -27.34 -18.99
CA ASN A 359 9.45 -28.36 -19.40
C ASN A 359 8.03 -28.04 -18.90
N ARG A 360 7.02 -28.73 -19.47
CA ARG A 360 5.61 -28.49 -19.17
C ARG A 360 5.26 -28.76 -17.70
N GLU A 361 5.95 -29.67 -17.02
CA GLU A 361 5.69 -29.99 -15.61
C GLU A 361 6.11 -28.86 -14.69
N MET A 362 7.28 -28.27 -14.92
CA MET A 362 7.76 -27.11 -14.16
C MET A 362 6.85 -25.90 -14.34
N VAL A 363 6.36 -25.68 -15.57
CA VAL A 363 5.36 -24.64 -15.84
C VAL A 363 4.05 -24.91 -15.08
N LYS A 364 3.56 -26.16 -15.06
CA LYS A 364 2.36 -26.52 -14.28
C LYS A 364 2.57 -26.24 -12.79
N LYS A 365 3.72 -26.62 -12.22
CA LYS A 365 4.06 -26.33 -10.82
C LYS A 365 4.01 -24.83 -10.51
N ALA A 366 4.52 -23.98 -11.40
CA ALA A 366 4.46 -22.54 -11.23
C ALA A 366 3.02 -22.02 -11.24
N VAL A 367 2.18 -22.50 -12.17
CA VAL A 367 0.75 -22.17 -12.21
C VAL A 367 0.03 -22.63 -10.95
N ASP A 368 0.32 -23.84 -10.47
CA ASP A 368 -0.27 -24.39 -9.26
C ASP A 368 0.10 -23.56 -8.02
N GLN A 369 1.36 -23.12 -7.89
CA GLN A 369 1.78 -22.22 -6.82
C GLN A 369 1.03 -20.88 -6.82
N ILE A 370 0.86 -20.25 -7.99
CA ILE A 370 0.11 -18.99 -8.13
C ILE A 370 -1.36 -19.19 -7.73
N ARG A 371 -1.97 -20.32 -8.12
CA ARG A 371 -3.35 -20.66 -7.76
C ARG A 371 -3.51 -20.96 -6.28
N ILE A 372 -2.58 -21.69 -5.67
CA ILE A 372 -2.56 -21.98 -4.22
C ILE A 372 -2.44 -20.69 -3.42
N ALA A 373 -1.65 -19.73 -3.90
CA ALA A 373 -1.56 -18.40 -3.31
C ALA A 373 -2.85 -17.56 -3.47
N GLN A 374 -3.88 -18.05 -4.17
CA GLN A 374 -5.13 -17.34 -4.45
C GLN A 374 -4.95 -16.08 -5.32
N ALA A 375 -3.90 -16.04 -6.14
CA ALA A 375 -3.69 -14.94 -7.07
C ALA A 375 -4.50 -15.12 -8.36
N ASN A 376 -4.98 -14.00 -8.91
CA ASN A 376 -5.71 -13.98 -10.19
C ASN A 376 -4.74 -14.10 -11.39
N LEU A 377 -4.40 -15.32 -11.79
CA LEU A 377 -3.58 -15.57 -12.99
C LEU A 377 -4.39 -15.28 -14.27
N ILE A 378 -4.19 -14.11 -14.87
CA ILE A 378 -4.95 -13.69 -16.07
C ILE A 378 -4.42 -14.30 -17.37
N GLY A 379 -3.18 -14.79 -17.37
CA GLY A 379 -2.61 -15.41 -18.56
C GLY A 379 -1.10 -15.63 -18.51
N VAL A 380 -0.59 -16.12 -19.65
CA VAL A 380 0.82 -16.46 -19.86
C VAL A 380 1.35 -15.72 -21.08
N VAL A 381 2.56 -15.18 -20.99
CA VAL A 381 3.32 -14.62 -22.13
C VAL A 381 4.46 -15.57 -22.48
N LEU A 382 4.41 -16.11 -23.69
CA LEU A 382 5.51 -16.89 -24.23
C LEU A 382 6.56 -15.95 -24.84
N ASN A 383 7.70 -15.82 -24.18
CA ASN A 383 8.77 -14.90 -24.54
C ASN A 383 9.94 -15.60 -25.25
N GLN A 384 10.77 -14.81 -25.96
CA GLN A 384 11.95 -15.29 -26.71
C GLN A 384 11.62 -16.38 -27.74
N VAL A 385 10.45 -16.29 -28.39
CA VAL A 385 10.01 -17.22 -29.43
C VAL A 385 10.86 -17.08 -30.70
N ASP A 386 11.32 -18.20 -31.25
CA ASP A 386 11.96 -18.22 -32.56
C ASP A 386 10.91 -18.15 -33.68
N ILE A 387 10.63 -16.93 -34.14
CA ILE A 387 9.65 -16.63 -35.19
C ILE A 387 10.00 -17.32 -36.53
N LYS A 388 11.28 -17.66 -36.77
CA LYS A 388 11.68 -18.33 -38.02
C LYS A 388 11.32 -19.81 -38.05
N ARG A 389 11.14 -20.44 -36.88
CA ARG A 389 10.82 -21.87 -36.74
C ARG A 389 9.31 -22.17 -36.62
N GLY A 390 8.47 -21.17 -36.35
CA GLY A 390 7.02 -21.35 -36.16
C GLY A 390 6.20 -21.09 -37.43
N GLY A 391 5.58 -22.14 -38.00
CA GLY A 391 4.63 -22.00 -39.13
C GLY A 391 3.39 -21.14 -38.82
N TYR A 392 2.98 -21.10 -37.56
CA TYR A 392 1.81 -20.34 -37.08
C TYR A 392 1.98 -18.81 -37.19
N TYR A 393 3.18 -18.29 -36.95
CA TYR A 393 3.46 -16.86 -37.03
C TYR A 393 3.56 -16.34 -38.47
N LYS A 394 3.83 -17.21 -39.46
CA LYS A 394 3.74 -16.82 -40.89
C LYS A 394 2.30 -16.43 -41.27
N TYR A 395 1.30 -17.11 -40.72
CA TYR A 395 -0.11 -16.85 -41.01
C TYR A 395 -0.59 -15.54 -40.36
N TYR A 396 -0.26 -15.34 -39.08
CA TYR A 396 -0.58 -14.11 -38.35
C TYR A 396 0.10 -12.86 -38.94
N ARG A 397 1.37 -13.01 -39.37
CA ARG A 397 2.12 -11.96 -40.06
C ARG A 397 1.50 -11.60 -41.41
N LYS A 398 1.01 -12.60 -42.17
CA LYS A 398 0.33 -12.38 -43.45
C LYS A 398 -0.95 -11.58 -43.26
N TYR A 399 -1.77 -11.97 -42.28
CA TYR A 399 -3.04 -11.32 -41.95
C TYR A 399 -2.87 -9.85 -41.52
N TYR A 400 -1.91 -9.55 -40.65
CA TYR A 400 -1.64 -8.17 -40.22
C TYR A 400 -0.95 -7.32 -41.30
N SER A 401 -0.11 -7.93 -42.14
CA SER A 401 0.51 -7.22 -43.28
C SER A 401 -0.48 -6.86 -44.38
N GLU A 402 -1.56 -7.64 -44.53
CA GLU A 402 -2.68 -7.35 -45.44
C GLU A 402 -3.59 -6.25 -44.87
N TYR A 403 -3.76 -6.16 -43.54
CA TYR A 403 -4.60 -5.16 -42.87
C TYR A 403 -3.96 -3.76 -42.73
N TYR A 404 -2.68 -3.68 -42.39
CA TYR A 404 -1.96 -2.40 -42.20
C TYR A 404 -1.11 -2.03 -43.43
N GLY A 405 -1.68 -2.21 -44.63
CA GLY A 405 -1.05 -2.07 -45.94
C GLY A 405 0.23 -1.21 -45.99
N LYS A 406 1.28 -1.78 -46.60
CA LYS A 406 2.60 -1.15 -46.86
C LYS A 406 2.50 0.38 -47.04
N SER A 407 2.81 1.12 -45.99
CA SER A 407 3.18 2.53 -46.13
C SER A 407 4.53 2.58 -46.86
N LYS A 408 4.54 3.24 -48.01
CA LYS A 408 5.74 3.53 -48.81
C LYS A 408 6.70 4.42 -48.05
#